data_AF-X0TFQ6-F1
#
_entry.id   AF-X0TFQ6-F1
#
_cell.length_a   1.000
_cell.length_b   1.000
_cell.length_c   1.000
_cell.angle_alpha   90.00
_cell.angle_beta   90.00
_cell.angle_gamma   90.00
#
_symmetry.space_group_name_H-M   'P 1'
#
loop_
_entity.id
_entity.type
_entity.pdbx_description
1 polymer ?
#
loop_
_entity_poly.entity_id
_entity_poly.type
_entity_poly.pdbx_seq_one_letter_code
_entity_poly.pdbx_strand_id
1 'polypeptide(L)'
;TIINVVGVAVFFPFFGQFADIVALTSNDLPRQIANAHTIFNVTVSFMLIPFVGLIVKLCEKLIPDKEGEVIGTHLFDDEMLHMPQVALLEAQKEMIATGDLTVKMIDLSRKALLHRDLEAAQKVVTYEDKVDDSCRATETFIDKIREEELNESDTKWRMKLLAILVDIERVGDLTSNIAEFAIDRLTAEISFSAAAVSDMEDMFKLVEDAYATSINALRTRNKDVAERAIQLEDKVDKLERELREAHEKRTQAGVCMPQADSVFVETLRNLERVSDH
;
A
#
# COMPACT_ATOMS: atom_id res chain seq x y z
N THR A 1 -30.92 3.21 -10.27
CA THR A 1 -30.17 3.54 -9.03
C THR A 1 -31.12 4.11 -7.99
N ILE A 2 -30.93 3.77 -6.72
CA ILE A 2 -31.73 4.23 -5.57
C ILE A 2 -31.91 5.76 -5.57
N ILE A 3 -30.87 6.50 -6.01
CA ILE A 3 -30.87 7.95 -6.18
C ILE A 3 -32.01 8.43 -7.08
N ASN A 4 -32.30 7.75 -8.20
CA ASN A 4 -33.38 8.17 -9.11
C ASN A 4 -34.76 7.90 -8.49
N VAL A 5 -34.91 6.81 -7.73
CA VAL A 5 -36.17 6.48 -7.05
C VAL A 5 -36.45 7.50 -5.94
N VAL A 6 -35.44 7.83 -5.13
CA VAL A 6 -35.54 8.86 -4.08
C VAL A 6 -35.75 10.25 -4.70
N GLY A 7 -35.01 10.57 -5.76
CA GLY A 7 -35.15 11.84 -6.49
C GLY A 7 -36.56 12.02 -7.05
N VAL A 8 -37.12 10.99 -7.68
CA VAL A 8 -38.52 11.01 -8.17
C VAL A 8 -39.50 11.16 -7.00
N ALA A 9 -39.31 10.45 -5.89
CA ALA A 9 -40.18 10.55 -4.72
C ALA A 9 -40.20 11.97 -4.12
N VAL A 10 -39.04 12.64 -4.09
CA VAL A 10 -38.93 14.03 -3.61
C VAL A 10 -39.51 15.04 -4.60
N PHE A 11 -39.39 14.80 -5.91
CA PHE A 11 -39.93 15.66 -6.95
C PHE A 11 -41.42 15.47 -7.21
N PHE A 12 -41.99 14.32 -6.84
CA PHE A 12 -43.37 13.94 -7.12
C PHE A 12 -44.40 14.99 -6.66
N PRO A 13 -44.31 15.60 -5.46
CA PRO A 13 -45.24 16.65 -5.02
C PRO A 13 -45.16 17.94 -5.85
N PHE A 14 -44.06 18.17 -6.57
CA PHE A 14 -43.79 19.38 -7.34
C PHE A 14 -43.89 19.15 -8.86
N PHE A 15 -44.43 18.01 -9.28
CA PHE A 15 -44.46 17.60 -10.69
C PHE A 15 -45.16 18.63 -11.60
N GLY A 16 -46.25 19.25 -11.15
CA GLY A 16 -46.96 20.28 -11.91
C GLY A 16 -46.08 21.52 -12.18
N GLN A 17 -45.45 22.06 -11.14
CA GLN A 17 -44.54 23.21 -11.25
C GLN A 17 -43.33 22.89 -12.14
N PHE A 18 -42.83 21.67 -12.05
CA PHE A 18 -41.75 21.19 -12.88
C PHE A 18 -42.14 21.11 -14.36
N ALA A 19 -43.35 20.60 -14.68
CA ALA A 19 -43.86 20.56 -16.04
C ALA A 19 -44.02 21.96 -16.65
N ASP A 20 -44.49 22.93 -15.86
CA ASP A 20 -44.61 24.33 -16.29
C ASP A 20 -43.24 24.95 -16.59
N ILE A 21 -42.23 24.71 -15.74
CA ILE A 21 -40.87 25.17 -15.97
C ILE A 21 -40.28 24.55 -17.24
N VAL A 22 -40.48 23.24 -17.45
CA VAL A 22 -39.99 22.54 -18.64
C VAL A 22 -40.65 23.07 -19.92
N ALA A 23 -41.95 23.34 -19.88
CA ALA A 23 -42.70 23.88 -21.01
C ALA A 23 -42.18 25.26 -21.47
N LEU A 24 -41.60 26.05 -20.55
CA LEU A 24 -40.96 27.33 -20.86
C LEU A 24 -39.59 27.18 -21.54
N THR A 25 -38.97 26.00 -21.51
CA THR A 25 -37.60 25.81 -22.03
C THR A 25 -37.54 25.59 -23.54
N SER A 26 -38.63 25.12 -24.15
CA SER A 26 -38.71 24.90 -25.60
C SER A 26 -40.16 24.74 -26.07
N ASN A 27 -40.43 25.02 -27.34
CA ASN A 27 -41.71 24.70 -27.99
C ASN A 27 -41.72 23.31 -28.66
N ASP A 28 -40.57 22.63 -28.69
CA ASP A 28 -40.41 21.30 -29.31
C ASP A 28 -40.44 20.21 -28.24
N LEU A 29 -41.33 19.23 -28.41
CA LEU A 29 -41.58 18.18 -27.41
C LEU A 29 -40.34 17.30 -27.13
N PRO A 30 -39.58 16.82 -28.14
CA PRO A 30 -38.29 16.16 -27.93
C PRO A 30 -37.31 16.98 -27.08
N ARG A 31 -37.21 18.29 -27.31
CA ARG A 31 -36.30 19.17 -26.57
C ARG A 31 -36.77 19.42 -25.14
N GLN A 32 -38.08 19.53 -24.91
CA GLN A 32 -38.66 19.59 -23.57
C GLN A 32 -38.33 18.32 -22.77
N ILE A 33 -38.44 17.13 -23.39
CA ILE A 33 -38.10 15.85 -22.75
C ILE A 33 -36.61 15.84 -22.36
N ALA A 34 -35.71 16.21 -23.28
CA ALA A 34 -34.28 16.27 -22.99
C ALA A 34 -33.96 17.26 -21.85
N ASN A 35 -34.52 18.47 -21.90
CA ASN A 35 -34.32 19.50 -20.87
C ASN A 35 -34.87 19.07 -19.50
N ALA A 36 -36.02 18.38 -19.47
CA ALA A 36 -36.57 17.82 -18.24
C ALA A 36 -35.58 16.87 -17.58
N HIS A 37 -34.99 15.94 -18.34
CA HIS A 37 -33.98 15.02 -17.81
C HIS A 37 -32.77 15.76 -17.23
N THR A 38 -32.25 16.77 -17.93
CA THR A 38 -31.11 17.56 -17.43
C THR A 38 -31.47 18.34 -16.16
N ILE A 39 -32.58 19.09 -16.15
CA ILE A 39 -33.01 19.91 -15.00
C ILE A 39 -33.28 19.03 -13.79
N PHE A 40 -33.97 17.90 -13.99
CA PHE A 40 -34.23 16.93 -12.94
C PHE A 40 -32.92 16.40 -12.33
N ASN A 41 -32.01 15.88 -13.15
CA ASN A 41 -30.76 15.31 -12.68
C ASN A 41 -29.87 16.33 -11.97
N VAL A 42 -29.75 17.55 -12.51
CA VAL A 42 -28.98 18.64 -11.89
C VAL A 42 -29.57 19.03 -10.55
N THR A 43 -30.89 19.22 -10.47
CA THR A 43 -31.54 19.67 -9.23
C THR A 43 -31.48 18.59 -8.15
N VAL A 44 -31.75 17.32 -8.50
CA VAL A 44 -31.60 16.20 -7.56
C VAL A 44 -30.16 16.08 -7.08
N SER A 45 -29.17 16.27 -7.97
CA SER A 45 -27.76 16.22 -7.59
C SER A 45 -27.42 17.33 -6.58
N PHE A 46 -27.76 18.58 -6.85
CA PHE A 46 -27.54 19.69 -5.92
C PHE A 46 -28.27 19.51 -4.58
N MET A 47 -29.48 18.97 -4.61
CA MET A 47 -30.25 18.68 -3.40
C MET A 47 -29.59 17.58 -2.55
N LEU A 48 -28.97 16.57 -3.18
CA LEU A 48 -28.34 15.45 -2.47
C LEU A 48 -26.94 15.75 -1.96
N ILE A 49 -26.19 16.69 -2.56
CA ILE A 49 -24.85 17.12 -2.11
C ILE A 49 -24.74 17.32 -0.59
N PRO A 50 -25.60 18.13 0.09
CA PRO A 50 -25.49 18.33 1.53
C PRO A 50 -25.76 17.05 2.36
N PHE A 51 -26.41 16.04 1.78
CA PHE A 51 -26.73 14.78 2.43
C PHE A 51 -25.75 13.65 2.09
N VAL A 52 -24.76 13.88 1.21
CA VAL A 52 -23.74 12.87 0.86
C VAL A 52 -23.05 12.34 2.12
N GLY A 53 -22.67 13.22 3.05
CA GLY A 53 -22.05 12.79 4.32
C GLY A 53 -22.96 11.92 5.19
N LEU A 54 -24.28 12.12 5.14
CA LEU A 54 -25.24 11.27 5.85
C LEU A 54 -25.38 9.90 5.17
N ILE A 55 -25.40 9.87 3.84
CA ILE A 55 -25.45 8.64 3.06
C ILE A 55 -24.21 7.80 3.32
N VAL A 56 -23.02 8.42 3.32
CA VAL A 56 -21.75 7.74 3.63
C VAL A 56 -21.81 7.08 5.01
N LYS A 57 -22.21 7.82 6.05
CA LYS A 57 -22.35 7.26 7.42
C LYS A 57 -23.37 6.12 7.50
N LEU A 58 -24.45 6.19 6.72
CA LEU A 58 -25.46 5.14 6.69
C LEU A 58 -24.92 3.88 6.00
N CYS A 59 -24.14 4.05 4.92
CA CYS A 59 -23.45 2.95 4.25
C CYS A 59 -22.39 2.31 5.16
N GLU A 60 -21.53 3.10 5.82
CA GLU A 60 -20.54 2.62 6.80
C GLU A 60 -21.19 1.84 7.96
N LYS A 61 -22.41 2.23 8.36
CA LYS A 61 -23.16 1.51 9.40
C LYS A 61 -23.79 0.21 8.90
N LEU A 62 -24.21 0.16 7.64
CA LEU A 62 -24.84 -1.02 7.03
C LEU A 62 -23.83 -2.06 6.57
N ILE A 63 -22.65 -1.61 6.15
CA ILE A 63 -21.51 -2.42 5.73
C ILE A 63 -20.41 -2.20 6.78
N PRO A 64 -20.42 -2.95 7.90
CA PRO A 64 -19.38 -2.82 8.89
C PRO A 64 -18.03 -3.23 8.27
N ASP A 65 -17.02 -2.38 8.43
CA ASP A 65 -15.64 -2.74 8.12
C ASP A 65 -15.27 -4.00 8.90
N LYS A 66 -14.83 -5.04 8.18
CA LYS A 66 -14.19 -6.18 8.82
C LYS A 66 -12.78 -5.75 9.22
N GLU A 67 -12.63 -5.26 10.44
CA GLU A 67 -11.30 -5.10 11.02
C GLU A 67 -10.63 -6.48 11.16
N GLY A 68 -9.51 -6.66 10.46
CA GLY A 68 -8.66 -7.83 10.51
C GLY A 68 -7.69 -7.84 9.33
N GLU A 69 -6.43 -8.22 9.56
CA GLU A 69 -5.43 -8.46 8.52
C GLU A 69 -5.97 -9.49 7.52
N VAL A 70 -6.58 -9.01 6.45
CA VAL A 70 -6.96 -9.83 5.30
C VAL A 70 -6.25 -9.25 4.10
N ILE A 71 -4.99 -9.68 3.96
CA ILE A 71 -4.21 -9.49 2.74
C ILE A 71 -4.67 -10.58 1.79
N GLY A 72 -5.04 -10.21 0.57
CA GLY A 72 -5.54 -11.12 -0.44
C GLY A 72 -6.97 -10.83 -0.92
N THR A 73 -7.07 -10.71 -2.26
CA THR A 73 -8.19 -10.93 -3.20
C THR A 73 -9.61 -10.44 -2.92
N HIS A 74 -9.94 -9.88 -1.76
CA HIS A 74 -11.32 -9.44 -1.47
C HIS A 74 -11.69 -8.07 -2.07
N LEU A 75 -10.73 -7.31 -2.59
CA LEU A 75 -10.98 -5.99 -3.18
C LEU A 75 -11.20 -6.00 -4.69
N PHE A 76 -10.81 -7.08 -5.39
CA PHE A 76 -10.91 -7.13 -6.84
C PHE A 76 -12.24 -7.74 -7.28
N ASP A 77 -13.19 -6.85 -7.56
CA ASP A 77 -14.42 -7.18 -8.27
C ASP A 77 -14.23 -6.87 -9.77
N ASP A 78 -14.51 -7.84 -10.63
CA ASP A 78 -14.42 -7.65 -12.08
C ASP A 78 -15.38 -6.54 -12.57
N GLU A 79 -16.46 -6.20 -11.83
CA GLU A 79 -17.31 -5.04 -12.12
C GLU A 79 -16.54 -3.71 -12.09
N MET A 80 -15.48 -3.61 -11.29
CA MET A 80 -14.64 -2.40 -11.19
C MET A 80 -13.82 -2.14 -12.45
N LEU A 81 -13.60 -3.17 -13.29
CA LEU A 81 -12.85 -3.04 -14.54
C LEU A 81 -13.54 -2.11 -15.54
N HIS A 82 -14.86 -1.89 -15.39
CA HIS A 82 -15.61 -0.90 -16.16
C HIS A 82 -15.38 0.56 -15.70
N MET A 83 -14.66 0.75 -14.60
CA MET A 83 -14.30 2.04 -14.03
C MET A 83 -12.79 2.07 -13.74
N PRO A 84 -11.93 2.27 -14.77
CA PRO A 84 -10.48 2.12 -14.64
C PRO A 84 -9.84 2.92 -13.49
N GLN A 85 -10.35 4.13 -13.22
CA GLN A 85 -9.87 4.97 -12.12
C GLN A 85 -10.14 4.37 -10.74
N VAL A 86 -11.29 3.72 -10.59
CA VAL A 86 -11.66 3.00 -9.36
C VAL A 86 -10.80 1.76 -9.22
N ALA A 87 -10.62 0.99 -10.31
CA ALA A 87 -9.74 -0.17 -10.32
C ALA A 87 -8.30 0.19 -9.91
N LEU A 88 -7.71 1.24 -10.48
CA LEU A 88 -6.36 1.69 -10.11
C LEU A 88 -6.27 2.15 -8.64
N LEU A 89 -7.35 2.72 -8.09
CA LEU A 89 -7.41 3.12 -6.68
C LEU A 89 -7.46 1.89 -5.75
N GLU A 90 -8.26 0.87 -6.07
CA GLU A 90 -8.33 -0.35 -5.28
C GLU A 90 -7.02 -1.15 -5.36
N ALA A 91 -6.38 -1.21 -6.52
CA ALA A 91 -5.04 -1.79 -6.67
C ALA A 91 -4.00 -1.07 -5.79
N GLN A 92 -4.05 0.28 -5.73
CA GLN A 92 -3.18 1.04 -4.83
C GLN A 92 -3.45 0.72 -3.35
N LYS A 93 -4.71 0.53 -2.95
CA LYS A 93 -5.05 0.18 -1.56
C LYS A 93 -4.52 -1.19 -1.17
N GLU A 94 -4.69 -2.20 -2.02
CA GLU A 94 -4.13 -3.53 -1.78
C GLU A 94 -2.60 -3.46 -1.66
N MET A 95 -1.95 -2.76 -2.59
CA MET A 95 -0.50 -2.53 -2.55
C MET A 95 -0.02 -1.87 -1.26
N ILE A 96 -0.75 -0.86 -0.75
CA ILE A 96 -0.43 -0.23 0.54
C ILE A 96 -0.56 -1.23 1.69
N ALA A 97 -1.60 -2.07 1.68
CA ALA A 97 -1.79 -3.11 2.70
C ALA A 97 -0.66 -4.15 2.66
N THR A 98 -0.20 -4.52 1.47
CA THR A 98 0.95 -5.42 1.26
C THR A 98 2.25 -4.75 1.74
N GLY A 99 2.46 -3.47 1.44
CA GLY A 99 3.57 -2.68 1.97
C GLY A 99 3.55 -2.55 3.51
N ASP A 100 2.38 -2.43 4.12
CA ASP A 100 2.26 -2.42 5.58
C ASP A 100 2.56 -3.80 6.20
N LEU A 101 2.35 -4.90 5.46
CA LEU A 101 2.78 -6.23 5.88
C LEU A 101 4.30 -6.39 5.80
N THR A 102 4.93 -5.92 4.73
CA THR A 102 6.39 -5.98 4.59
C THR A 102 7.08 -5.15 5.67
N VAL A 103 6.52 -4.00 6.09
CA VAL A 103 6.98 -3.28 7.30
C VAL A 103 6.97 -4.17 8.53
N LYS A 104 5.90 -4.95 8.75
CA LYS A 104 5.84 -5.91 9.88
C LYS A 104 6.86 -7.05 9.73
N MET A 105 7.11 -7.51 8.51
CA MET A 105 8.13 -8.51 8.25
C MET A 105 9.51 -8.00 8.65
N ILE A 106 9.84 -6.72 8.43
CA ILE A 106 11.13 -6.11 8.82
C ILE A 106 11.31 -6.18 10.34
N ASP A 107 10.30 -5.81 11.13
CA ASP A 107 10.37 -5.93 12.60
C ASP A 107 10.45 -7.40 13.08
N LEU A 108 9.74 -8.31 12.40
CA LEU A 108 9.82 -9.74 12.71
C LEU A 108 11.20 -10.33 12.37
N SER A 109 11.81 -9.95 11.25
CA SER A 109 13.14 -10.41 10.86
C SER A 109 14.21 -9.86 11.81
N ARG A 110 14.04 -8.63 12.32
CA ARG A 110 14.84 -8.07 13.41
C ARG A 110 14.74 -8.93 14.68
N LYS A 111 13.53 -9.24 15.13
CA LYS A 111 13.30 -10.10 16.32
C LYS A 111 13.90 -11.49 16.13
N ALA A 112 13.70 -12.09 14.96
CA ALA A 112 14.29 -13.36 14.61
C ALA A 112 15.82 -13.31 14.71
N LEU A 113 16.44 -12.36 14.01
CA LEU A 113 17.88 -12.28 13.89
C LEU A 113 18.56 -11.88 15.20
N LEU A 114 18.07 -10.87 15.90
CA LEU A 114 18.74 -10.31 17.08
C LEU A 114 18.35 -11.02 18.36
N HIS A 115 17.06 -11.32 18.54
CA HIS A 115 16.52 -11.92 19.76
C HIS A 115 16.39 -13.44 19.71
N ARG A 116 16.86 -14.09 18.62
CA ARG A 116 16.85 -15.55 18.48
C ARG A 116 15.42 -16.12 18.50
N ASP A 117 14.46 -15.34 18.01
CA ASP A 117 13.04 -15.70 17.99
C ASP A 117 12.70 -16.53 16.75
N LEU A 118 12.67 -17.85 16.92
CA LEU A 118 12.34 -18.79 15.84
C LEU A 118 10.89 -18.65 15.35
N GLU A 119 9.96 -18.27 16.23
CA GLU A 119 8.57 -18.08 15.85
C GLU A 119 8.43 -16.85 14.94
N ALA A 120 9.16 -15.77 15.25
CA ALA A 120 9.24 -14.60 14.37
C ALA A 120 9.82 -14.96 12.99
N ALA A 121 10.87 -15.77 12.93
CA ALA A 121 11.45 -16.23 11.67
C ALA A 121 10.42 -16.99 10.81
N GLN A 122 9.71 -17.94 11.42
CA GLN A 122 8.69 -18.72 10.72
C GLN A 122 7.52 -17.85 10.23
N LYS A 123 7.14 -16.82 10.99
CA LYS A 123 6.10 -15.86 10.57
C LYS A 123 6.53 -15.04 9.37
N VAL A 124 7.79 -14.62 9.27
CA VAL A 124 8.30 -13.91 8.09
C VAL A 124 8.13 -14.78 6.84
N VAL A 125 8.56 -16.05 6.90
CA VAL A 125 8.40 -16.98 5.76
C VAL A 125 6.93 -17.12 5.35
N THR A 126 6.01 -17.28 6.31
CA THR A 126 4.57 -17.36 6.01
C THR A 126 3.98 -16.04 5.49
N TYR A 127 4.57 -14.90 5.84
CA TYR A 127 4.13 -13.60 5.35
C TYR A 127 4.68 -13.30 3.95
N GLU A 128 5.85 -13.81 3.59
CA GLU A 128 6.39 -13.71 2.24
C GLU A 128 5.46 -14.40 1.22
N ASP A 129 5.00 -15.63 1.50
CA ASP A 129 3.98 -16.31 0.67
C ASP A 129 2.73 -15.43 0.43
N LYS A 130 2.29 -14.67 1.45
CA LYS A 130 1.13 -13.76 1.35
C LYS A 130 1.44 -12.50 0.55
N VAL A 131 2.65 -11.97 0.68
CA VAL A 131 3.11 -10.82 -0.11
C VAL A 131 3.12 -11.23 -1.58
N ASP A 132 3.71 -12.37 -1.93
CA ASP A 132 3.74 -12.92 -3.28
C ASP A 132 2.34 -13.12 -3.86
N ASP A 133 1.44 -13.75 -3.11
CA ASP A 133 0.06 -13.95 -3.52
C ASP A 133 -0.67 -12.62 -3.78
N SER A 134 -0.49 -11.63 -2.89
CA SER A 134 -1.09 -10.31 -3.05
C SER A 134 -0.50 -9.53 -4.23
N CYS A 135 0.82 -9.60 -4.43
CA CYS A 135 1.51 -8.99 -5.57
C CYS A 135 1.00 -9.59 -6.88
N ARG A 136 0.99 -10.92 -7.03
CA ARG A 136 0.48 -11.58 -8.24
C ARG A 136 -0.99 -11.27 -8.52
N ALA A 137 -1.83 -11.26 -7.48
CA ALA A 137 -3.24 -10.92 -7.62
C ALA A 137 -3.42 -9.46 -8.08
N THR A 138 -2.65 -8.54 -7.52
CA THR A 138 -2.70 -7.10 -7.84
C THR A 138 -2.21 -6.84 -9.26
N GLU A 139 -1.10 -7.47 -9.67
CA GLU A 139 -0.57 -7.39 -11.04
C GLU A 139 -1.61 -7.89 -12.05
N THR A 140 -2.15 -9.09 -11.81
CA THR A 140 -3.19 -9.68 -12.66
C THR A 140 -4.41 -8.77 -12.78
N PHE A 141 -4.83 -8.14 -11.69
CA PHE A 141 -5.95 -7.21 -11.70
C PHE A 141 -5.65 -5.93 -12.50
N ILE A 142 -4.47 -5.34 -12.30
CA ILE A 142 -4.01 -4.16 -13.07
C ILE A 142 -3.95 -4.49 -14.57
N ASP A 143 -3.53 -5.69 -14.93
CA ASP A 143 -3.40 -6.10 -16.34
C ASP A 143 -4.72 -6.31 -17.07
N LYS A 144 -5.79 -6.62 -16.34
CA LYS A 144 -7.15 -6.67 -16.89
C LYS A 144 -7.70 -5.29 -17.24
N ILE A 145 -7.11 -4.20 -16.76
CA ILE A 145 -7.58 -2.84 -17.06
C ILE A 145 -7.30 -2.52 -18.53
N ARG A 146 -8.37 -2.20 -19.26
CA ARG A 146 -8.32 -1.89 -20.70
C ARG A 146 -7.58 -0.58 -20.94
N GLU A 147 -6.51 -0.63 -21.72
CA GLU A 147 -5.66 0.54 -22.01
C GLU A 147 -6.43 1.64 -22.75
N GLU A 148 -7.38 1.27 -23.62
CA GLU A 148 -8.18 2.25 -24.37
C GLU A 148 -9.08 3.14 -23.48
N GLU A 149 -9.34 2.72 -22.24
CA GLU A 149 -10.21 3.44 -21.29
C GLU A 149 -9.40 4.35 -20.35
N LEU A 150 -8.06 4.34 -20.44
CA LEU A 150 -7.17 5.15 -19.63
C LEU A 150 -6.79 6.47 -20.34
N ASN A 151 -6.76 7.56 -19.58
CA ASN A 151 -6.12 8.79 -20.03
C ASN A 151 -4.59 8.72 -19.77
N GLU A 152 -3.83 9.67 -20.32
CA GLU A 152 -2.36 9.68 -20.20
C GLU A 152 -1.87 9.65 -18.74
N SER A 153 -2.55 10.35 -17.83
CA SER A 153 -2.18 10.34 -16.40
C SER A 153 -2.43 8.98 -15.76
N ASP A 154 -3.54 8.33 -16.08
CA ASP A 154 -3.91 7.02 -15.52
C ASP A 154 -2.99 5.92 -16.09
N THR A 155 -2.62 6.01 -17.37
CA THR A 155 -1.62 5.12 -17.99
C THR A 155 -0.26 5.25 -17.31
N LYS A 156 0.20 6.48 -17.02
CA LYS A 156 1.44 6.69 -16.24
C LYS A 156 1.32 6.15 -14.82
N TRP A 157 0.15 6.31 -14.20
CA TRP A 157 -0.08 5.82 -12.85
C TRP A 157 -0.09 4.29 -12.79
N ARG A 158 -0.72 3.62 -13.75
CA ARG A 158 -0.66 2.17 -13.93
C ARG A 158 0.78 1.66 -13.97
N MET A 159 1.64 2.25 -14.80
CA MET A 159 3.05 1.83 -14.89
C MET A 159 3.80 2.01 -13.57
N LYS A 160 3.53 3.11 -12.85
CA LYS A 160 4.14 3.34 -11.53
C LYS A 160 3.70 2.31 -10.50
N LEU A 161 2.41 1.96 -10.49
CA LEU A 161 1.90 0.92 -9.60
C LEU A 161 2.60 -0.42 -9.87
N LEU A 162 2.71 -0.83 -11.13
CA LEU A 162 3.41 -2.07 -11.48
C LEU A 162 4.88 -2.06 -11.03
N ALA A 163 5.58 -0.93 -11.18
CA ALA A 163 6.96 -0.80 -10.70
C ALA A 163 7.05 -0.93 -9.17
N ILE A 164 6.20 -0.20 -8.43
CA ILE A 164 6.18 -0.25 -6.95
C ILE A 164 5.83 -1.64 -6.44
N LEU A 165 4.98 -2.38 -7.16
CA LEU A 165 4.61 -3.74 -6.79
C LEU A 165 5.83 -4.68 -6.77
N VAL A 166 6.70 -4.55 -7.77
CA VAL A 166 7.96 -5.30 -7.86
C VAL A 166 8.89 -4.92 -6.71
N ASP A 167 8.96 -3.64 -6.36
CA ASP A 167 9.78 -3.19 -5.22
C ASP A 167 9.25 -3.76 -3.88
N ILE A 168 7.93 -3.81 -3.68
CA ILE A 168 7.32 -4.41 -2.48
C ILE A 168 7.59 -5.92 -2.39
N GLU A 169 7.41 -6.67 -3.49
CA GLU A 169 7.76 -8.10 -3.58
C GLU A 169 9.23 -8.31 -3.19
N ARG A 170 10.11 -7.50 -3.77
CA ARG A 170 11.55 -7.59 -3.50
C ARG A 170 11.91 -7.28 -2.04
N VAL A 171 11.22 -6.35 -1.38
CA VAL A 171 11.41 -6.11 0.06
C VAL A 171 10.94 -7.32 0.88
N GLY A 172 9.86 -7.98 0.47
CA GLY A 172 9.42 -9.27 1.01
C GLY A 172 10.55 -10.32 0.98
N ASP A 173 11.11 -10.56 -0.21
CA ASP A 173 12.24 -11.49 -0.43
C ASP A 173 13.43 -11.19 0.49
N LEU A 174 13.88 -9.93 0.48
CA LEU A 174 15.07 -9.49 1.23
C LEU A 174 14.87 -9.68 2.74
N THR A 175 13.65 -9.46 3.21
CA THR A 175 13.28 -9.65 4.60
C THR A 175 13.20 -11.15 4.97
N SER A 176 12.72 -11.98 4.04
CA SER A 176 12.74 -13.44 4.18
C SER A 176 14.16 -13.98 4.29
N ASN A 177 15.09 -13.50 3.44
CA ASN A 177 16.51 -13.87 3.53
C ASN A 177 17.11 -13.56 4.92
N ILE A 178 16.74 -12.43 5.54
CA ILE A 178 17.19 -12.09 6.89
C ILE A 178 16.64 -13.08 7.94
N ALA A 179 15.40 -13.55 7.77
CA ALA A 179 14.83 -14.58 8.64
C ALA A 179 15.53 -15.93 8.45
N GLU A 180 15.93 -16.30 7.23
CA GLU A 180 16.76 -17.49 6.99
C GLU A 180 18.14 -17.36 7.66
N PHE A 181 18.79 -16.21 7.55
CA PHE A 181 20.05 -15.92 8.26
C PHE A 181 19.90 -16.05 9.77
N ALA A 182 18.74 -15.69 10.34
CA ALA A 182 18.43 -15.89 11.75
C ALA A 182 18.35 -17.38 12.12
N ILE A 183 17.74 -18.22 11.28
CA ILE A 183 17.66 -19.67 11.48
C ILE A 183 19.04 -20.32 11.39
N ASP A 184 19.86 -19.91 10.42
CA ASP A 184 21.25 -20.37 10.28
C ASP A 184 22.08 -20.00 11.50
N ARG A 185 21.96 -18.74 11.95
CA ARG A 185 22.60 -18.24 13.18
C ARG A 185 22.19 -19.07 14.39
N LEU A 186 20.90 -19.39 14.54
CA LEU A 186 20.39 -20.21 15.63
C LEU A 186 20.99 -21.61 15.61
N THR A 187 20.98 -22.25 14.45
CA THR A 187 21.42 -23.64 14.24
C THR A 187 22.93 -23.80 14.43
N ALA A 188 23.72 -22.85 13.94
CA ALA A 188 25.17 -22.84 14.08
C ALA A 188 25.67 -22.22 15.41
N GLU A 189 24.75 -21.85 16.31
CA GLU A 189 25.04 -21.21 17.60
C GLU A 189 25.93 -19.96 17.52
N ILE A 190 25.77 -19.18 16.44
CA ILE A 190 26.60 -18.00 16.18
C ILE A 190 26.17 -16.85 17.10
N SER A 191 27.10 -16.41 17.96
CA SER A 191 26.87 -15.27 18.86
C SER A 191 27.31 -13.95 18.24
N PHE A 192 26.55 -12.89 18.51
CA PHE A 192 26.95 -11.51 18.19
C PHE A 192 27.43 -10.83 19.46
N SER A 193 28.41 -9.93 19.31
CA SER A 193 28.80 -9.03 20.40
C SER A 193 27.67 -8.04 20.71
N ALA A 194 27.62 -7.53 21.95
CA ALA A 194 26.61 -6.54 22.34
C ALA A 194 26.65 -5.28 21.45
N ALA A 195 27.84 -4.85 21.02
CA ALA A 195 27.99 -3.74 20.09
C ALA A 195 27.42 -4.06 18.71
N ALA A 196 27.65 -5.27 18.18
CA ALA A 196 27.08 -5.68 16.90
C ALA A 196 25.55 -5.75 16.94
N VAL A 197 24.96 -6.19 18.07
CA VAL A 197 23.50 -6.18 18.25
C VAL A 197 22.96 -4.74 18.28
N SER A 198 23.61 -3.84 19.01
CA SER A 198 23.21 -2.42 19.07
C SER A 198 23.25 -1.75 17.70
N ASP A 199 24.34 -1.97 16.96
CA ASP A 199 24.52 -1.43 15.61
C ASP A 199 23.41 -1.92 14.66
N MET A 200 23.07 -3.22 14.71
CA MET A 200 21.97 -3.74 13.89
C MET A 200 20.61 -3.18 14.30
N GLU A 201 20.32 -3.03 15.60
CA GLU A 201 19.07 -2.38 16.04
C GLU A 201 18.91 -0.99 15.44
N ASP A 202 19.98 -0.19 15.44
CA ASP A 202 19.97 1.15 14.85
C ASP A 202 19.71 1.11 13.34
N MET A 203 20.33 0.16 12.61
CA MET A 203 20.09 -0.04 11.18
C MET A 203 18.66 -0.47 10.88
N PHE A 204 18.14 -1.50 11.56
CA PHE A 204 16.77 -1.97 11.36
C PHE A 204 15.76 -0.86 11.57
N LYS A 205 15.92 -0.08 12.64
CA LYS A 205 15.01 1.03 12.94
C LYS A 205 15.02 2.09 11.83
N LEU A 206 16.20 2.44 11.35
CA LEU A 206 16.32 3.46 10.29
C LEU A 206 15.72 2.99 8.96
N VAL A 207 15.92 1.71 8.61
CA VAL A 207 15.34 1.08 7.42
C VAL A 207 13.82 0.97 7.52
N GLU A 208 13.30 0.54 8.68
CA GLU A 208 11.86 0.51 8.94
C GLU A 208 11.24 1.91 8.80
N ASP A 209 11.88 2.93 9.36
CA ASP A 209 11.44 4.33 9.24
C ASP A 209 11.46 4.81 7.77
N ALA A 210 12.52 4.48 7.00
CA ALA A 210 12.66 4.85 5.60
C ALA A 210 11.55 4.22 4.74
N TYR A 211 11.39 2.90 4.84
CA TYR A 211 10.42 2.14 4.07
C TYR A 211 8.98 2.46 4.48
N ALA A 212 8.67 2.56 5.78
CA ALA A 212 7.32 2.97 6.21
C ALA A 212 6.98 4.40 5.72
N THR A 213 7.98 5.29 5.64
CA THR A 213 7.80 6.64 5.07
C THR A 213 7.50 6.58 3.57
N SER A 214 8.13 5.69 2.80
CA SER A 214 7.85 5.52 1.37
C SER A 214 6.43 4.99 1.12
N ILE A 215 5.98 3.99 1.88
CA ILE A 215 4.60 3.49 1.85
C ILE A 215 3.60 4.60 2.22
N ASN A 216 3.92 5.43 3.21
CA ASN A 216 3.08 6.58 3.55
C ASN A 216 3.07 7.68 2.47
N ALA A 217 4.17 7.86 1.74
CA ALA A 217 4.21 8.76 0.59
C ALA A 217 3.28 8.26 -0.53
N LEU A 218 3.25 6.95 -0.79
CA LEU A 218 2.30 6.32 -1.72
C LEU A 218 0.85 6.56 -1.27
N ARG A 219 0.56 6.31 0.02
CA ARG A 219 -0.77 6.49 0.61
C ARG A 219 -1.31 7.90 0.49
N THR A 220 -0.47 8.89 0.79
CA THR A 220 -0.87 10.31 0.84
C THR A 220 -0.66 11.04 -0.49
N ARG A 221 0.10 10.46 -1.42
CA ARG A 221 0.60 11.11 -2.64
C ARG A 221 1.29 12.46 -2.36
N ASN A 222 1.89 12.59 -1.18
CA ASN A 222 2.54 13.81 -0.74
C ASN A 222 4.04 13.80 -1.11
N LYS A 223 4.44 14.75 -1.96
CA LYS A 223 5.82 14.88 -2.42
C LYS A 223 6.80 15.17 -1.28
N ASP A 224 6.40 15.93 -0.26
CA ASP A 224 7.28 16.24 0.88
C ASP A 224 7.56 15.00 1.73
N VAL A 225 6.61 14.06 1.79
CA VAL A 225 6.79 12.76 2.46
C VAL A 225 7.72 11.87 1.63
N ALA A 226 7.59 11.88 0.30
CA ALA A 226 8.50 11.15 -0.59
C ALA A 226 9.95 11.66 -0.48
N GLU A 227 10.14 12.98 -0.47
CA GLU A 227 11.47 13.59 -0.29
C GLU A 227 12.09 13.20 1.07
N ARG A 228 11.28 13.06 2.11
CA ARG A 228 11.76 12.59 3.42
C ARG A 228 12.22 11.12 3.36
N ALA A 229 11.53 10.26 2.61
CA ALA A 229 11.97 8.87 2.44
C ALA A 229 13.35 8.80 1.79
N ILE A 230 13.59 9.60 0.73
CA ILE A 230 14.90 9.71 0.06
C ILE A 230 15.98 10.16 1.06
N GLN A 231 15.71 11.17 1.89
CA GLN A 231 16.66 11.62 2.91
C GLN A 231 16.92 10.60 4.03
N LEU A 232 16.02 9.64 4.24
CA LEU A 232 16.22 8.55 5.18
C LEU A 232 17.08 7.46 4.56
N GLU A 233 16.86 7.14 3.29
CA GLU A 233 17.71 6.22 2.52
C GLU A 233 19.17 6.70 2.48
N ASP A 234 19.45 7.97 2.16
CA ASP A 234 20.79 8.57 2.26
C ASP A 234 21.49 8.33 3.63
N LYS A 235 20.70 8.24 4.72
CA LYS A 235 21.22 7.96 6.06
C LYS A 235 21.43 6.47 6.30
N VAL A 236 20.56 5.61 5.78
CA VAL A 236 20.74 4.15 5.78
C VAL A 236 22.06 3.82 5.11
N ASP A 237 22.27 4.42 3.96
CA ASP A 237 23.44 4.25 3.10
C ASP A 237 24.75 4.67 3.79
N LYS A 238 24.71 5.78 4.53
CA LYS A 238 25.82 6.21 5.38
C LYS A 238 26.04 5.29 6.58
N LEU A 239 24.96 4.86 7.25
CA LEU A 239 25.03 4.00 8.42
C LEU A 239 25.59 2.62 8.05
N GLU A 240 25.19 2.04 6.92
CA GLU A 240 25.73 0.77 6.41
C GLU A 240 27.26 0.78 6.37
N ARG A 241 27.83 1.83 5.77
CA ARG A 241 29.28 2.00 5.64
C ARG A 241 29.96 2.08 7.01
N GLU A 242 29.40 2.90 7.91
CA GLU A 242 29.92 3.08 9.27
C GLU A 242 29.88 1.76 10.07
N LEU A 243 28.78 1.01 9.97
CA LEU A 243 28.60 -0.25 10.68
C LEU A 243 29.47 -1.37 10.13
N ARG A 244 29.68 -1.42 8.80
CA ARG A 244 30.60 -2.37 8.17
C ARG A 244 32.04 -2.13 8.66
N GLU A 245 32.52 -0.89 8.64
CA GLU A 245 33.85 -0.55 9.16
C GLU A 245 33.99 -0.87 10.66
N ALA A 246 32.95 -0.60 11.45
CA ALA A 246 32.93 -0.94 12.88
C ALA A 246 32.99 -2.45 13.11
N HIS A 247 32.28 -3.23 12.28
CA HIS A 247 32.30 -4.69 12.34
C HIS A 247 33.67 -5.27 12.00
N GLU A 248 34.31 -4.80 10.93
CA GLU A 248 35.66 -5.23 10.54
C GLU A 248 36.67 -5.04 11.69
N LYS A 249 36.61 -3.89 12.38
CA LYS A 249 37.46 -3.61 13.56
C LYS A 249 37.20 -4.59 14.71
N ARG A 250 35.93 -4.95 14.96
CA ARG A 250 35.57 -5.94 16.00
C ARG A 250 36.06 -7.34 15.67
N THR A 251 35.97 -7.73 14.41
CA THR A 251 36.46 -9.03 13.92
C THR A 251 37.98 -9.10 14.02
N GLN A 252 38.70 -8.05 13.61
CA GLN A 252 40.17 -7.96 13.74
C GLN A 252 40.65 -7.99 15.21
N ALA A 253 39.87 -7.39 16.12
CA ALA A 253 40.16 -7.40 17.55
C ALA A 253 39.80 -8.71 18.27
N GLY A 254 39.20 -9.70 17.58
CA GLY A 254 38.76 -10.96 18.15
C GLY A 254 37.55 -10.85 19.08
N VAL A 255 36.78 -9.76 18.98
CA VAL A 255 35.57 -9.52 19.78
C VAL A 255 34.35 -10.26 19.21
N CYS A 256 34.34 -10.50 17.90
CA CYS A 256 33.30 -11.26 17.20
C CYS A 256 33.84 -12.60 16.69
N MET A 257 32.97 -13.60 16.62
CA MET A 257 33.28 -14.87 15.96
C MET A 257 33.44 -14.64 14.45
N PRO A 258 34.42 -15.26 13.77
CA PRO A 258 34.55 -15.14 12.31
C PRO A 258 33.29 -15.54 11.54
N GLN A 259 32.52 -16.51 12.05
CA GLN A 259 31.26 -16.96 11.46
C GLN A 259 30.14 -15.92 11.56
N ALA A 260 30.23 -14.96 12.50
CA ALA A 260 29.27 -13.87 12.62
C ALA A 260 29.42 -12.83 11.51
N ASP A 261 30.59 -12.75 10.88
CA ASP A 261 30.93 -11.76 9.85
C ASP A 261 30.02 -11.89 8.64
N SER A 262 29.87 -13.11 8.10
CA SER A 262 29.01 -13.35 6.94
C SER A 262 27.54 -13.00 7.22
N VAL A 263 27.02 -13.42 8.38
CA VAL A 263 25.63 -13.13 8.76
C VAL A 263 25.42 -11.62 8.93
N PHE A 264 26.37 -10.93 9.58
CA PHE A 264 26.28 -9.50 9.84
C PHE A 264 26.31 -8.69 8.55
N VAL A 265 27.30 -8.95 7.69
CA VAL A 265 27.52 -8.17 6.46
C VAL A 265 26.41 -8.40 5.44
N GLU A 266 25.94 -9.65 5.28
CA GLU A 266 24.83 -9.93 4.36
C GLU A 266 23.49 -9.39 4.88
N THR A 267 23.28 -9.36 6.19
CA THR A 267 22.12 -8.67 6.79
C THR A 267 22.15 -7.18 6.48
N LEU A 268 23.29 -6.51 6.71
CA LEU A 268 23.43 -5.08 6.40
C LEU A 268 23.16 -4.79 4.93
N ARG A 269 23.69 -5.63 4.02
CA ARG A 269 23.43 -5.50 2.59
C ARG A 269 21.95 -5.66 2.24
N ASN A 270 21.27 -6.66 2.81
CA ASN A 270 19.83 -6.82 2.56
C ASN A 270 19.02 -5.64 3.11
N LEU A 271 19.40 -5.10 4.27
CA LEU A 271 18.75 -3.93 4.87
C LEU A 271 18.95 -2.64 4.06
N GLU A 272 20.15 -2.39 3.54
CA GLU A 272 20.39 -1.26 2.64
C GLU A 272 19.57 -1.41 1.35
N ARG A 273 19.58 -2.59 0.72
CA ARG A 273 18.73 -2.87 -0.46
C ARG A 273 17.24 -2.72 -0.18
N VAL A 274 16.76 -3.05 1.03
CA VAL A 274 15.36 -2.79 1.42
C VAL A 274 15.05 -1.29 1.41
N SER A 275 16.01 -0.45 1.78
CA SER A 275 15.84 1.01 1.74
C SER A 275 15.97 1.60 0.33
N ASP A 276 16.71 0.95 -0.56
CA ASP A 276 16.84 1.35 -1.97
C ASP A 276 15.54 1.14 -2.76
N HIS A 277 14.79 0.09 -2.42
CA HIS A 277 13.49 -0.29 -3.01
C HIS A 277 12.34 0.53 -2.42
#